data_AF-A0A962R1W4-F1
#
_entry.id   AF-A0A962R1W4-F1
#
_cell.length_a   1.000
_cell.length_b   1.000
_cell.length_c   1.000
_cell.angle_alpha   90.00
_cell.angle_beta   90.00
_cell.angle_gamma   90.00
#
_symmetry.space_group_name_H-M   'P 1'
#
loop_
_entity.id
_entity.type
_entity.pdbx_description
1 polymer ?
#
loop_
_entity_poly.entity_id
_entity_poly.type
_entity_poly.pdbx_seq_one_letter_code
_entity_poly.pdbx_strand_id
1 'polypeptide(L)'
;QRMPQVQRAIELPAGHGELALGRRWRLGRQLRSQCYYQAIVLPNSLKSALVPLFAGIPRRTGWRGEMRYGLLNDMRLLDEQALPLMVQRFAALGAEPDEALPERLPAPRLVVDADQARRCRQAMGLAADRPLLALCPGAEFGGAKRWPAAHYAELAGHYLRRDWQVALLGSANDAEVTAAISTHCGGHPHCFDLAGRTR
;
A
#
# COMPACT_ATOMS: atom_id res chain seq x y z
N GLN A 1 -12.98 -4.76 0.78
CA GLN A 1 -11.81 -5.64 0.55
C GLN A 1 -11.59 -5.78 -0.96
N ARG A 2 -10.37 -5.59 -1.46
CA ARG A 2 -10.06 -5.55 -2.91
C ARG A 2 -9.23 -6.72 -3.43
N MET A 3 -8.70 -7.53 -2.52
CA MET A 3 -7.89 -8.70 -2.83
C MET A 3 -8.67 -9.93 -2.37
N PRO A 4 -9.20 -10.77 -3.30
CA PRO A 4 -10.00 -11.93 -2.93
C PRO A 4 -9.20 -13.01 -2.18
N GLN A 5 -7.86 -12.98 -2.26
CA GLN A 5 -6.97 -13.89 -1.54
C GLN A 5 -6.86 -13.57 -0.03
N VAL A 6 -7.28 -12.38 0.39
CA VAL A 6 -7.29 -12.01 1.81
C VAL A 6 -8.63 -12.45 2.40
N GLN A 7 -8.62 -13.20 3.50
CA GLN A 7 -9.86 -13.58 4.21
C GLN A 7 -10.24 -12.56 5.28
N ARG A 8 -9.27 -12.11 6.09
CA ARG A 8 -9.50 -11.18 7.20
C ARG A 8 -8.34 -10.19 7.32
N ALA A 9 -8.67 -8.90 7.49
CA ALA A 9 -7.71 -7.88 7.91
C ALA A 9 -7.71 -7.80 9.44
N ILE A 10 -6.53 -7.84 10.05
CA ILE A 10 -6.35 -7.73 11.50
C ILE A 10 -5.52 -6.48 11.75
N GLU A 11 -6.12 -5.51 12.43
CA GLU A 11 -5.45 -4.26 12.75
C GLU A 11 -4.60 -4.39 14.02
N LEU A 12 -3.35 -3.96 13.94
CA LEU A 12 -2.53 -3.71 15.12
C LEU A 12 -2.68 -2.23 15.49
N PRO A 13 -3.30 -1.89 16.64
CA PRO A 13 -3.45 -0.50 17.06
C PRO A 13 -2.12 0.05 17.56
N ALA A 14 -1.19 0.37 16.65
CA ALA A 14 0.12 0.94 16.95
C ALA A 14 0.51 1.96 15.89
N GLY A 15 1.14 3.05 16.31
CA GLY A 15 1.64 4.07 15.40
C GLY A 15 2.81 3.57 14.54
N HIS A 16 3.11 4.31 13.46
CA HIS A 16 4.32 4.07 12.67
C HIS A 16 5.56 4.20 13.57
N GLY A 17 6.54 3.31 13.42
CA GLY A 17 7.75 3.35 14.27
C GLY A 17 7.57 2.80 15.70
N GLU A 18 6.35 2.68 16.22
CA GLU A 18 6.12 2.35 17.62
C GLU A 18 6.37 0.85 17.96
N LEU A 19 7.10 0.59 19.05
CA LEU A 19 7.33 -0.77 19.55
C LEU A 19 6.07 -1.42 20.13
N ALA A 20 5.22 -0.65 20.83
CA ALA A 20 3.91 -1.07 21.36
C ALA A 20 3.86 -2.52 21.89
N LEU A 21 4.85 -2.94 22.70
CA LEU A 21 5.08 -4.34 23.03
C LEU A 21 3.87 -5.02 23.68
N GLY A 22 3.23 -4.36 24.66
CA GLY A 22 2.05 -4.89 25.33
C GLY A 22 0.85 -5.10 24.39
N ARG A 23 0.66 -4.21 23.40
CA ARG A 23 -0.41 -4.34 22.40
C ARG A 23 -0.13 -5.48 21.42
N ARG A 24 1.14 -5.65 20.99
CA ARG A 24 1.57 -6.80 20.18
C ARG A 24 1.40 -8.11 20.93
N TRP A 25 1.75 -8.16 22.22
CA TRP A 25 1.55 -9.34 23.06
C TRP A 25 0.08 -9.71 23.19
N ARG A 26 -0.78 -8.74 23.51
CA ARG A 26 -2.22 -8.95 23.63
C ARG A 26 -2.82 -9.45 22.31
N LEU A 27 -2.46 -8.83 21.19
CA LEU A 27 -2.90 -9.26 19.87
C LEU A 27 -2.44 -10.69 19.57
N GLY A 28 -1.16 -11.00 19.80
CA GLY A 28 -0.65 -12.36 19.58
C GLY A 28 -1.39 -13.40 20.42
N ARG A 29 -1.63 -13.13 21.72
CA ARG A 29 -2.42 -14.02 22.58
C ARG A 29 -3.84 -14.23 22.07
N GLN A 30 -4.52 -13.18 21.57
CA GLN A 30 -5.84 -13.29 20.96
C GLN A 30 -5.82 -14.17 19.70
N LEU A 31 -4.77 -14.06 18.88
CA LEU A 31 -4.62 -14.84 17.65
C LEU A 31 -4.24 -16.30 17.88
N ARG A 32 -3.80 -16.68 19.08
CA ARG A 32 -3.41 -18.06 19.39
C ARG A 32 -4.56 -19.05 19.16
N SER A 33 -5.80 -18.66 19.46
CA SER A 33 -6.98 -19.51 19.26
C SER A 33 -7.32 -19.76 17.78
N GLN A 34 -6.73 -18.97 16.87
CA GLN A 34 -6.95 -19.11 15.43
C GLN A 34 -6.10 -20.21 14.81
N CYS A 35 -5.14 -20.77 15.55
CA CYS A 35 -4.33 -21.91 15.14
C CYS A 35 -3.69 -21.75 13.74
N TYR A 36 -3.20 -20.54 13.42
CA TYR A 36 -2.49 -20.30 12.17
C TYR A 36 -1.29 -21.24 12.05
N TYR A 37 -1.19 -21.92 10.91
CA TYR A 37 -0.09 -22.85 10.61
C TYR A 37 1.22 -22.11 10.33
N GLN A 38 1.15 -21.01 9.58
CA GLN A 38 2.31 -20.23 9.17
C GLN A 38 2.04 -18.73 9.28
N ALA A 39 3.09 -17.98 9.57
CA ALA A 39 3.14 -16.53 9.44
C ALA A 39 4.29 -16.14 8.51
N ILE A 40 3.99 -15.31 7.52
CA ILE A 40 4.98 -14.71 6.63
C ILE A 40 5.15 -13.23 7.03
N VAL A 41 6.34 -12.86 7.49
CA VAL A 41 6.66 -11.53 8.02
C VAL A 41 7.39 -10.71 6.96
N LEU A 42 6.64 -9.85 6.28
CA LEU A 42 7.16 -9.02 5.17
C LEU A 42 8.04 -7.84 5.62
N PRO A 43 7.70 -7.09 6.69
CA PRO A 43 8.56 -5.98 7.13
C PRO A 43 9.90 -6.50 7.68
N ASN A 44 10.98 -5.71 7.55
CA ASN A 44 12.31 -6.12 8.02
C ASN A 44 12.59 -5.84 9.51
N SER A 45 11.78 -4.98 10.14
CA SER A 45 11.97 -4.61 11.55
C SER A 45 11.76 -5.79 12.49
N LEU A 46 12.53 -5.88 13.57
CA LEU A 46 12.45 -6.94 14.58
C LEU A 46 11.06 -7.03 15.20
N LYS A 47 10.49 -5.88 15.56
CA LYS A 47 9.15 -5.77 16.19
C LYS A 47 8.01 -6.34 15.35
N SER A 48 8.19 -6.50 14.04
CA SER A 48 7.16 -7.08 13.17
C SER A 48 6.96 -8.59 13.40
N ALA A 49 8.00 -9.29 13.87
CA ALA A 49 7.96 -10.73 14.13
C ALA A 49 7.41 -11.10 15.52
N LEU A 50 7.15 -10.10 16.39
CA LEU A 50 6.69 -10.34 17.76
C LEU A 50 5.25 -10.89 17.82
N VAL A 51 4.32 -10.38 17.00
CA VAL A 51 2.93 -10.85 17.01
C VAL A 51 2.85 -12.34 16.63
N PRO A 52 3.48 -12.82 15.53
CA PRO A 52 3.56 -14.24 15.22
C PRO A 52 4.15 -15.10 16.35
N LEU A 53 5.21 -14.62 17.01
CA LEU A 53 5.81 -15.31 18.14
C LEU A 53 4.81 -15.47 19.29
N PHE A 54 4.16 -14.37 19.72
CA PHE A 54 3.20 -14.39 20.83
C PHE A 54 1.91 -15.18 20.51
N ALA A 55 1.56 -15.28 19.23
CA ALA A 55 0.50 -16.16 18.74
C ALA A 55 0.88 -17.65 18.78
N GLY A 56 2.16 -18.00 18.99
CA GLY A 56 2.62 -19.37 19.05
C GLY A 56 2.54 -20.09 17.69
N ILE A 57 2.66 -19.34 16.59
CA ILE A 57 2.58 -19.88 15.24
C ILE A 57 3.83 -20.75 14.98
N PRO A 58 3.68 -22.02 14.56
CA PRO A 58 4.79 -22.95 14.52
C PRO A 58 5.80 -22.63 13.41
N ARG A 59 5.37 -22.15 12.24
CA ARG A 59 6.27 -21.71 11.15
C ARG A 59 6.21 -20.18 10.98
N ARG A 60 7.33 -19.50 11.23
CA ARG A 60 7.44 -18.04 11.13
C ARG A 60 8.53 -17.70 10.12
N THR A 61 8.08 -17.41 8.90
CA THR A 61 8.92 -17.21 7.72
C THR A 61 9.18 -15.73 7.48
N GLY A 62 10.40 -15.38 7.09
CA GLY A 62 10.75 -14.01 6.69
C GLY A 62 12.23 -13.86 6.40
N TRP A 63 12.61 -12.75 5.76
CA TRP A 63 14.02 -12.41 5.56
C TRP A 63 14.74 -12.21 6.90
N ARG A 64 16.08 -12.16 6.94
CA ARG A 64 16.82 -11.89 8.19
C ARG A 64 16.47 -10.55 8.82
N GLY A 65 16.46 -9.48 8.03
CA GLY A 65 16.22 -8.11 8.51
C GLY A 65 17.15 -7.73 9.68
N GLU A 66 16.58 -7.15 10.74
CA GLU A 66 17.29 -6.76 11.98
C GLU A 66 17.64 -7.96 12.88
N MET A 67 18.35 -8.97 12.35
CA MET A 67 18.85 -10.13 13.11
C MET A 67 17.76 -10.84 13.95
N ARG A 68 16.65 -11.21 13.30
CA ARG A 68 15.43 -11.74 13.93
C ARG A 68 15.53 -13.20 14.44
N TYR A 69 16.69 -13.60 14.94
CA TYR A 69 16.96 -14.94 15.44
C TYR A 69 15.97 -15.34 16.55
N GLY A 70 15.45 -16.56 16.49
CA GLY A 70 14.43 -17.09 17.40
C GLY A 70 13.01 -16.58 17.12
N LEU A 71 12.86 -15.28 16.81
CA LEU A 71 11.57 -14.70 16.41
C LEU A 71 11.07 -15.30 15.10
N LEU A 72 11.97 -15.48 14.13
CA LEU A 72 11.73 -16.27 12.93
C LEU A 72 12.48 -17.59 13.06
N ASN A 73 11.78 -18.70 12.81
CA ASN A 73 12.37 -20.04 12.79
C ASN A 73 12.45 -20.63 11.37
N ASP A 74 11.87 -19.97 10.37
CA ASP A 74 12.12 -20.17 8.95
C ASP A 74 12.72 -18.86 8.38
N MET A 75 13.94 -18.56 8.82
CA MET A 75 14.61 -17.31 8.46
C MET A 75 15.37 -17.47 7.14
N ARG A 76 15.08 -16.61 6.17
CA ARG A 76 15.72 -16.61 4.84
C ARG A 76 16.81 -15.56 4.74
N LEU A 77 17.90 -15.89 4.06
CA LEU A 77 18.96 -14.94 3.70
C LEU A 77 18.71 -14.43 2.29
N LEU A 78 18.66 -13.11 2.12
CA LEU A 78 18.36 -12.49 0.84
C LEU A 78 19.62 -12.44 -0.03
N ASP A 79 19.56 -13.10 -1.18
CA ASP A 79 20.46 -12.84 -2.30
C ASP A 79 19.81 -11.78 -3.21
N GLU A 80 20.37 -10.58 -3.20
CA GLU A 80 19.85 -9.45 -3.99
C GLU A 80 20.14 -9.59 -5.49
N GLN A 81 21.16 -10.35 -5.88
CA GLN A 81 21.47 -10.61 -7.28
C GLN A 81 20.50 -11.64 -7.86
N ALA A 82 20.15 -12.67 -7.09
CA ALA A 82 19.14 -13.65 -7.48
C ALA A 82 17.71 -13.09 -7.45
N LEU A 83 17.41 -12.18 -6.52
CA LEU A 83 16.07 -11.58 -6.34
C LEU A 83 16.12 -10.04 -6.40
N PRO A 84 16.40 -9.46 -7.59
CA PRO A 84 16.55 -8.01 -7.75
C PRO A 84 15.24 -7.24 -7.51
N LEU A 85 14.08 -7.86 -7.75
CA LEU A 85 12.77 -7.20 -7.66
C LEU A 85 12.07 -7.50 -6.33
N MET A 86 11.43 -6.49 -5.75
CA MET A 86 10.66 -6.65 -4.49
C MET A 86 9.54 -7.70 -4.61
N VAL A 87 8.89 -7.80 -5.77
CA VAL A 87 7.85 -8.82 -6.02
C VAL A 87 8.41 -10.24 -5.93
N GLN A 88 9.65 -10.48 -6.39
CA GLN A 88 10.33 -11.76 -6.27
C GLN A 88 10.66 -12.04 -4.80
N ARG A 89 11.16 -11.04 -4.08
CA ARG A 89 11.47 -11.13 -2.65
C ARG A 89 10.24 -11.49 -1.80
N PHE A 90 9.05 -11.03 -2.17
CA PHE A 90 7.81 -11.43 -1.47
C PHE A 90 7.31 -12.80 -1.90
N ALA A 91 7.34 -13.11 -3.19
CA ALA A 91 6.93 -14.43 -3.70
C ALA A 91 7.79 -15.56 -3.12
N ALA A 92 9.11 -15.38 -3.01
CA ALA A 92 10.04 -16.37 -2.47
C ALA A 92 9.74 -16.79 -1.02
N LEU A 93 9.15 -15.90 -0.21
CA LEU A 93 8.77 -16.23 1.16
C LEU A 93 7.52 -17.14 1.25
N GLY A 94 6.75 -17.22 0.16
CA GLY A 94 5.62 -18.16 0.04
C GLY A 94 6.02 -19.53 -0.51
N ALA A 95 7.25 -19.68 -1.00
CA ALA A 95 7.81 -20.92 -1.53
C ALA A 95 8.74 -21.60 -0.50
N GLU A 96 9.06 -22.86 -0.74
CA GLU A 96 10.08 -23.55 0.06
C GLU A 96 11.48 -22.93 -0.18
N PRO A 97 12.45 -23.06 0.76
CA PRO A 97 13.73 -22.35 0.73
C PRO A 97 14.50 -22.42 -0.60
N ASP A 98 14.52 -23.59 -1.24
CA ASP A 98 15.28 -23.86 -2.46
C ASP A 98 14.37 -24.04 -3.68
N GLU A 99 13.08 -23.69 -3.56
CA GLU A 99 12.13 -23.78 -4.65
C GLU A 99 12.32 -22.60 -5.61
N ALA A 100 12.58 -22.92 -6.87
CA ALA A 100 12.71 -21.91 -7.91
C ALA A 100 11.36 -21.21 -8.14
N LEU A 101 11.40 -19.87 -8.16
CA LEU A 101 10.24 -19.09 -8.57
C LEU A 101 9.93 -19.32 -10.06
N PRO A 102 8.65 -19.25 -10.46
CA PRO A 102 8.31 -19.27 -11.87
C PRO A 102 8.94 -18.06 -12.57
N GLU A 103 9.32 -18.24 -13.84
CA GLU A 103 9.93 -17.19 -14.66
C GLU A 103 9.07 -15.91 -14.71
N ARG A 104 7.75 -16.07 -14.65
CA ARG A 104 6.78 -14.97 -14.60
C ARG A 104 5.90 -15.09 -13.37
N LEU A 105 5.98 -14.08 -12.50
CA LEU A 105 5.09 -13.94 -11.37
C LEU A 105 3.76 -13.30 -11.80
N PRO A 106 2.63 -13.69 -11.19
CA PRO A 106 1.36 -13.02 -11.43
C PRO A 106 1.44 -11.56 -10.97
N ALA A 107 0.94 -10.64 -11.80
CA ALA A 107 0.87 -9.23 -11.44
C ALA A 107 -0.12 -8.99 -10.29
N PRO A 108 0.15 -8.04 -9.37
CA PRO A 108 -0.83 -7.63 -8.37
C PRO A 108 -2.15 -7.21 -9.01
N ARG A 109 -3.27 -7.74 -8.51
CA ARG A 109 -4.60 -7.48 -9.03
C ARG A 109 -5.54 -7.01 -7.93
N LEU A 110 -6.27 -5.93 -8.21
CA LEU A 110 -7.37 -5.46 -7.40
C LEU A 110 -8.70 -5.76 -8.11
N VAL A 111 -9.68 -6.25 -7.36
CA VAL A 111 -11.04 -6.45 -7.84
C VAL A 111 -11.86 -5.21 -7.51
N VAL A 112 -12.41 -4.58 -8.55
CA VAL A 112 -13.26 -3.40 -8.44
C VAL A 112 -14.71 -3.82 -8.63
N ASP A 113 -15.54 -3.50 -7.63
CA ASP A 113 -16.98 -3.66 -7.72
C ASP A 113 -17.58 -2.48 -8.51
N ALA A 114 -18.34 -2.79 -9.56
CA ALA A 114 -18.84 -1.77 -10.49
C ALA A 114 -19.86 -0.83 -9.83
N ASP A 115 -20.71 -1.33 -8.94
CA ASP A 115 -21.68 -0.51 -8.20
C ASP A 115 -21.01 0.41 -7.20
N GLN A 116 -19.98 -0.07 -6.52
CA GLN A 116 -19.18 0.75 -5.62
C GLN A 116 -18.37 1.79 -6.39
N ALA A 117 -17.82 1.46 -7.56
CA ALA A 117 -17.15 2.43 -8.41
C ALA A 117 -18.12 3.55 -8.86
N ARG A 118 -19.35 3.19 -9.26
CA ARG A 118 -20.41 4.16 -9.60
C ARG A 118 -20.76 5.06 -8.43
N ARG A 119 -21.00 4.50 -7.24
CA ARG A 119 -21.31 5.26 -6.02
C ARG A 119 -20.15 6.16 -5.58
N CYS A 120 -18.91 5.67 -5.66
CA CYS A 120 -17.72 6.46 -5.36
C CYS A 120 -17.61 7.67 -6.30
N ARG A 121 -17.78 7.44 -7.61
CA ARG A 121 -17.77 8.50 -8.62
C ARG A 121 -18.82 9.59 -8.31
N GLN A 122 -20.05 9.18 -8.01
CA GLN A 122 -21.15 10.09 -7.63
C GLN A 122 -20.82 10.87 -6.35
N ALA A 123 -20.32 10.19 -5.31
CA ALA A 123 -19.96 10.82 -4.04
C ALA A 123 -18.82 11.85 -4.20
N MET A 124 -17.92 11.65 -5.17
CA MET A 124 -16.83 12.57 -5.48
C MET A 124 -17.24 13.68 -6.47
N GLY A 125 -18.49 13.72 -6.92
CA GLY A 125 -18.99 14.73 -7.87
C GLY A 125 -18.41 14.57 -9.29
N LEU A 126 -17.87 13.40 -9.63
CA LEU A 126 -17.24 13.14 -10.92
C LEU A 126 -18.31 12.77 -11.96
N ALA A 127 -18.23 13.38 -13.14
CA ALA A 127 -19.15 13.15 -14.23
C ALA A 127 -18.96 11.73 -14.83
N ALA A 128 -20.03 11.10 -15.31
CA ALA A 128 -19.96 9.75 -15.87
C ALA A 128 -19.66 9.73 -17.38
N ASP A 129 -19.99 10.83 -18.05
CA ASP A 129 -19.93 11.08 -19.49
C ASP A 129 -18.65 11.81 -19.92
N ARG A 130 -17.77 12.15 -18.96
CA ARG A 130 -16.48 12.82 -19.22
C ARG A 130 -15.31 11.90 -18.89
N PRO A 131 -14.29 11.81 -19.74
CA PRO A 131 -13.06 11.08 -19.42
C PRO A 131 -12.34 11.71 -18.22
N LEU A 132 -11.74 10.86 -17.37
CA LEU A 132 -11.09 11.25 -16.13
C LEU A 132 -9.58 11.03 -16.20
N LEU A 133 -8.82 12.08 -15.91
CA LEU A 133 -7.40 12.00 -15.60
C LEU A 133 -7.19 12.03 -14.08
N ALA A 134 -6.64 10.97 -13.52
CA ALA A 134 -6.23 10.93 -12.12
C ALA A 134 -4.74 11.25 -12.00
N LEU A 135 -4.39 12.23 -11.15
CA LEU A 135 -3.01 12.64 -10.89
C LEU A 135 -2.69 12.42 -9.41
N CYS A 136 -1.53 11.83 -9.14
CA CYS A 136 -1.04 11.58 -7.78
C CYS A 136 0.25 12.39 -7.54
N PRO A 137 0.18 13.70 -7.28
CA PRO A 137 1.35 14.58 -7.24
C PRO A 137 2.19 14.45 -5.97
N GLY A 138 1.67 13.75 -4.95
CA GLY A 138 2.35 13.46 -3.71
C GLY A 138 3.54 12.50 -3.86
N ALA A 139 4.37 12.45 -2.82
CA ALA A 139 5.44 11.48 -2.69
C ALA A 139 5.78 11.25 -1.22
N GLU A 140 5.79 9.98 -0.80
CA GLU A 140 6.06 9.57 0.59
C GLU A 140 7.51 9.85 1.00
N PHE A 141 8.47 9.67 0.08
CA PHE A 141 9.90 9.83 0.34
C PHE A 141 10.40 11.28 0.16
N GLY A 142 9.52 12.25 0.39
CA GLY A 142 9.83 13.68 0.34
C GLY A 142 9.74 14.32 -1.05
N GLY A 143 9.93 15.65 -1.07
CA GLY A 143 9.70 16.50 -2.24
C GLY A 143 10.61 16.22 -3.44
N ALA A 144 11.80 15.64 -3.24
CA ALA A 144 12.76 15.39 -4.32
C ALA A 144 12.24 14.42 -5.40
N LYS A 145 11.27 13.55 -5.06
CA LYS A 145 10.63 12.63 -6.01
C LYS A 145 9.32 13.17 -6.59
N ARG A 146 8.94 14.41 -6.27
CA ARG A 146 7.73 15.06 -6.81
C ARG A 146 8.07 15.76 -8.11
N TRP A 147 7.22 15.58 -9.12
CA TRP A 147 7.23 16.46 -10.28
C TRP A 147 6.67 17.84 -9.88
N PRO A 148 7.25 18.96 -10.34
CA PRO A 148 6.79 20.29 -9.97
C PRO A 148 5.29 20.52 -10.19
N ALA A 149 4.65 21.19 -9.23
CA ALA A 149 3.22 21.49 -9.26
C ALA A 149 2.80 22.23 -10.54
N ALA A 150 3.62 23.16 -11.02
CA ALA A 150 3.36 23.90 -12.26
C ALA A 150 3.22 22.99 -13.47
N HIS A 151 4.03 21.93 -13.57
CA HIS A 151 3.94 21.00 -14.69
C HIS A 151 2.74 20.05 -14.59
N TYR A 152 2.38 19.62 -13.37
CA TYR A 152 1.11 18.94 -13.14
C TYR A 152 -0.08 19.82 -13.55
N ALA A 153 -0.04 21.12 -13.25
CA ALA A 153 -1.08 22.06 -13.63
C ALA A 153 -1.14 22.29 -15.15
N GLU A 154 0.02 22.35 -15.82
CA GLU A 154 0.08 22.43 -17.28
C GLU A 154 -0.58 21.20 -17.93
N LEU A 155 -0.25 20.00 -17.43
CA LEU A 155 -0.86 18.75 -17.87
C LEU A 155 -2.36 18.71 -17.59
N ALA A 156 -2.77 19.06 -16.37
CA ALA A 156 -4.18 19.11 -15.99
C ALA A 156 -4.94 20.09 -16.90
N GLY A 157 -4.43 21.31 -17.08
CA GLY A 157 -5.00 22.32 -17.97
C GLY A 157 -5.12 21.85 -19.42
N HIS A 158 -4.15 21.08 -19.92
CA HIS A 158 -4.19 20.49 -21.26
C HIS A 158 -5.40 19.56 -21.45
N TYR A 159 -5.73 18.74 -20.46
CA TYR A 159 -6.87 17.83 -20.51
C TYR A 159 -8.20 18.52 -20.19
N LEU A 160 -8.21 19.48 -19.25
CA LEU A 160 -9.41 20.28 -18.95
C LEU A 160 -9.91 21.03 -20.19
N ARG A 161 -9.01 21.59 -21.02
CA ARG A 161 -9.35 22.22 -22.31
C ARG A 161 -9.95 21.27 -23.35
N ARG A 162 -9.86 19.96 -23.15
CA ARG A 162 -10.42 18.91 -24.01
C ARG A 162 -11.71 18.31 -23.44
N ASP A 163 -12.33 19.00 -22.49
CA ASP A 163 -13.55 18.58 -21.80
C ASP A 163 -13.38 17.34 -20.91
N TRP A 164 -12.14 17.01 -20.54
CA TRP A 164 -11.87 16.02 -19.50
C TRP A 164 -12.11 16.62 -18.11
N GLN A 165 -12.21 15.74 -17.12
CA GLN A 165 -12.13 16.09 -15.71
C GLN A 165 -10.81 15.58 -15.12
N VAL A 166 -10.30 16.28 -14.12
CA VAL A 166 -9.05 15.94 -13.43
C VAL A 166 -9.34 15.68 -11.97
N ALA A 167 -8.84 14.56 -11.42
CA ALA A 167 -8.87 14.29 -9.99
C ALA A 167 -7.45 14.27 -9.43
N LEU A 168 -7.18 15.13 -8.45
CA LEU A 168 -5.93 15.13 -7.70
C LEU A 168 -6.08 14.21 -6.50
N LEU A 169 -5.33 13.11 -6.49
CA LEU A 169 -5.38 12.06 -5.47
C LEU A 169 -4.12 12.13 -4.59
N GLY A 170 -4.30 11.78 -3.33
CA GLY A 170 -3.21 11.77 -2.35
C GLY A 170 -3.72 11.54 -0.94
N SER A 171 -2.77 11.48 -0.02
CA SER A 171 -3.05 11.53 1.42
C SER A 171 -3.40 12.96 1.87
N ALA A 172 -3.76 13.13 3.14
CA ALA A 172 -3.92 14.46 3.71
C ALA A 172 -2.63 15.30 3.69
N ASN A 173 -1.45 14.65 3.69
CA ASN A 173 -0.15 15.32 3.64
C ASN A 173 0.16 15.90 2.25
N ASP A 174 -0.65 15.58 1.24
CA ASP A 174 -0.48 16.06 -0.13
C ASP A 174 -1.35 17.30 -0.43
N ALA A 175 -2.12 17.78 0.55
CA ALA A 175 -3.04 18.90 0.38
C ALA A 175 -2.38 20.18 -0.14
N GLU A 176 -1.14 20.46 0.28
CA GLU A 176 -0.40 21.65 -0.18
C GLU A 176 -0.11 21.58 -1.69
N VAL A 177 0.38 20.43 -2.17
CA VAL A 177 0.73 20.27 -3.59
C VAL A 177 -0.51 20.20 -4.48
N THR A 178 -1.59 19.56 -4.02
CA THR A 178 -2.85 19.52 -4.78
C THR A 178 -3.55 20.87 -4.82
N ALA A 179 -3.53 21.64 -3.72
CA ALA A 179 -4.05 23.00 -3.70
C ALA A 179 -3.28 23.92 -4.64
N ALA A 180 -1.94 23.81 -4.68
CA ALA A 180 -1.11 24.54 -5.63
C ALA A 180 -1.52 24.23 -7.09
N ILE A 181 -1.65 22.95 -7.46
CA ILE A 181 -2.07 22.56 -8.82
C ILE A 181 -3.47 23.10 -9.15
N SER A 182 -4.43 22.96 -8.23
CA SER A 182 -5.80 23.46 -8.41
C SER A 182 -5.84 24.98 -8.63
N THR A 183 -5.02 25.72 -7.88
CA THR A 183 -4.87 27.18 -8.00
C THR A 183 -4.30 27.57 -9.37
N HIS A 184 -3.25 26.88 -9.83
CA HIS A 184 -2.68 27.10 -11.17
C HIS A 184 -3.66 26.74 -12.29
N CYS A 185 -4.59 25.83 -12.04
CA CYS A 185 -5.70 25.53 -12.96
C CYS A 185 -6.84 26.58 -12.89
N GLY A 186 -6.67 27.67 -12.13
CA GLY A 186 -7.66 28.73 -12.00
C GLY A 186 -8.93 28.33 -11.25
N GLY A 187 -8.88 27.29 -10.40
CA GLY A 187 -10.07 26.79 -9.70
C GLY A 187 -11.12 26.18 -10.64
N HIS A 188 -10.68 25.62 -11.78
CA HIS A 188 -11.57 25.05 -12.78
C HIS A 188 -12.59 24.06 -12.17
N PRO A 189 -13.89 24.16 -12.50
CA PRO A 189 -14.95 23.38 -11.84
C PRO A 189 -14.82 21.86 -12.04
N HIS A 190 -14.06 21.43 -13.04
CA HIS A 190 -13.77 20.01 -13.31
C HIS A 190 -12.36 19.56 -12.84
N CYS A 191 -11.68 20.36 -12.02
CA CYS A 191 -10.45 19.97 -11.32
C CYS A 191 -10.79 19.69 -9.85
N PHE A 192 -10.86 18.41 -9.49
CA PHE A 192 -11.30 17.96 -8.19
C PHE A 192 -10.10 17.65 -7.30
N ASP A 193 -9.90 18.42 -6.23
CA ASP A 193 -8.96 18.05 -5.19
C ASP A 193 -9.60 17.03 -4.23
N LEU A 194 -9.10 15.80 -4.29
CA LEU A 194 -9.56 14.65 -3.50
C LEU A 194 -8.48 14.15 -2.52
N ALA A 195 -7.38 14.89 -2.33
CA ALA A 195 -6.34 14.53 -1.38
C ALA A 195 -6.90 14.41 0.05
N GLY A 196 -6.69 13.27 0.70
CA GLY A 196 -7.21 12.99 2.05
C GLY A 196 -8.74 12.82 2.13
N ARG A 197 -9.47 12.84 1.01
CA ARG A 197 -10.94 12.78 0.97
C ARG A 197 -11.49 11.40 0.58
N THR A 198 -10.61 10.45 0.25
CA THR A 198 -10.99 9.07 -0.10
C THR A 198 -10.93 8.16 1.15
N ARG A 199 -11.83 7.17 1.23
CA ARG A 199 -11.95 6.20 2.33
C ARG A 199 -12.05 4.79 1.77
#